data_AF-A0A1F2XV60-F1
#
_entry.id   AF-A0A1F2XV60-F1
#
_cell.length_a   1.000
_cell.length_b   1.000
_cell.length_c   1.000
_cell.angle_alpha   90.00
_cell.angle_beta   90.00
_cell.angle_gamma   90.00
#
_symmetry.space_group_name_H-M   'P 1'
#
loop_
_entity.id
_entity.type
_entity.pdbx_description
1 polymer ?
#
loop_
_entity_poly.entity_id
_entity_poly.type
_entity_poly.pdbx_seq_one_letter_code
_entity_poly.pdbx_strand_id
1 'polypeptide(L)'
;ADQQFHISVPFSEGMTAQDAIQLSGIGSQVELPEPLQLGIFGVRLKDLQQVLQVGDRVEIYRPLSINPKDIRRIRAQNNPVGRFAKGNRLKQSK
;
A
#
# COMPACT_ATOMS: atom_id res chain seq x y z
N ALA A 1 -6.65 -10.83 -0.40
CA ALA A 1 -5.87 -11.17 -1.60
C ALA A 1 -4.81 -10.10 -1.79
N ASP A 2 -3.54 -10.51 -1.84
CA ASP A 2 -2.37 -9.63 -2.02
C ASP A 2 -2.10 -9.41 -3.51
N GLN A 3 -3.08 -8.84 -4.23
CA GLN A 3 -2.89 -8.54 -5.65
C GLN A 3 -2.19 -7.18 -5.82
N GLN A 4 -1.15 -7.17 -6.64
CA GLN A 4 -0.42 -5.96 -7.03
C GLN A 4 -0.71 -5.65 -8.50
N PHE A 5 -0.97 -4.38 -8.81
CA PHE A 5 -1.21 -3.89 -10.16
C PHE A 5 -0.04 -3.01 -10.60
N HIS A 6 0.40 -3.19 -11.83
CA HIS A 6 1.41 -2.35 -12.47
C HIS A 6 0.90 -1.98 -13.86
N ILE A 7 0.41 -0.74 -14.01
CA ILE A 7 -0.30 -0.28 -15.20
C ILE A 7 0.51 0.86 -15.81
N SER A 8 0.89 0.70 -17.08
CA SER A 8 1.51 1.77 -17.85
C SER A 8 0.44 2.73 -18.34
N VAL A 9 0.63 4.02 -18.09
CA VAL A 9 -0.29 5.09 -18.51
C VAL A 9 0.46 6.02 -19.45
N PRO A 10 -0.13 6.41 -20.60
CA PRO A 10 0.50 7.40 -21.48
C PRO A 10 0.62 8.75 -20.77
N PHE A 11 1.80 9.35 -20.84
CA PHE A 11 2.07 10.66 -20.24
C PHE A 11 1.60 11.79 -21.15
N SER A 12 0.98 12.82 -20.56
CA SER A 12 0.70 14.10 -21.21
C SER A 12 1.27 15.25 -20.38
N GLU A 13 1.68 16.33 -21.04
CA GLU A 13 2.19 17.51 -20.34
C GLU A 13 1.14 18.12 -19.41
N GLY A 14 1.54 18.49 -18.19
CA GLY A 14 0.63 19.03 -17.17
C GLY A 14 -0.24 17.98 -16.47
N MET A 15 -0.08 16.69 -16.77
CA MET A 15 -0.83 15.60 -16.14
C MET A 15 -0.58 15.53 -14.64
N THR A 16 -1.65 15.41 -13.86
CA THR A 16 -1.56 15.30 -12.40
C THR A 16 -1.56 13.85 -11.92
N ALA A 17 -1.18 13.63 -10.65
CA ALA A 17 -1.29 12.32 -10.02
C ALA A 17 -2.74 11.78 -10.05
N GLN A 18 -3.74 12.64 -9.86
CA GLN A 18 -5.15 12.27 -9.95
C GLN A 18 -5.54 11.80 -11.36
N ASP A 19 -5.10 12.52 -12.40
CA ASP A 19 -5.36 12.15 -13.80
C ASP A 19 -4.76 10.79 -14.13
N ALA A 20 -3.56 10.48 -13.60
CA ALA A 20 -2.92 9.18 -13.79
C ALA A 20 -3.74 8.04 -13.18
N ILE A 21 -4.32 8.23 -12.00
CA ILE A 21 -5.19 7.24 -11.38
C ILE A 21 -6.45 7.03 -12.22
N GLN A 22 -7.07 8.11 -12.69
CA GLN A 22 -8.27 8.03 -13.53
C GLN A 22 -7.98 7.32 -14.87
N LEU A 23 -6.90 7.67 -15.55
CA LEU A 23 -6.49 7.07 -16.81
C LEU A 23 -6.06 5.60 -16.67
N SER A 24 -5.50 5.22 -15.53
CA SER A 24 -5.14 3.81 -15.26
C SER A 24 -6.35 2.89 -15.18
N GLY A 25 -7.55 3.43 -14.95
CA GLY A 25 -8.79 2.65 -14.78
C GLY A 25 -8.81 1.77 -13.53
N ILE A 26 -7.83 1.90 -12.63
CA ILE A 26 -7.65 1.03 -11.46
C ILE A 26 -8.86 1.06 -10.52
N GLY A 27 -9.58 2.19 -10.43
CA GLY A 27 -10.78 2.34 -9.61
C GLY A 27 -11.96 1.46 -10.03
N SER A 28 -11.93 0.88 -11.24
CA SER A 28 -12.94 -0.11 -11.67
C SER A 28 -12.55 -1.56 -11.31
N GLN A 29 -11.26 -1.80 -11.03
CA GLN A 29 -10.74 -3.13 -10.72
C GLN A 29 -10.67 -3.38 -9.22
N VAL A 30 -10.45 -2.32 -8.42
CA VAL A 30 -10.35 -2.40 -6.97
C VAL A 30 -11.04 -1.21 -6.31
N GLU A 31 -11.55 -1.45 -5.09
CA GLU A 31 -12.06 -0.38 -4.25
C GLU A 31 -10.90 0.48 -3.73
N LEU A 32 -10.94 1.78 -4.08
CA LEU A 32 -9.91 2.73 -3.67
C LEU A 32 -10.16 3.19 -2.23
N PRO A 33 -9.09 3.40 -1.44
CA PRO A 33 -9.24 3.85 -0.07
C PRO A 33 -9.67 5.32 -0.01
N GLU A 34 -10.55 5.64 0.95
CA GLU A 34 -10.94 7.00 1.29
C GLU A 34 -10.46 7.34 2.72
N PRO A 35 -9.67 8.43 2.91
CA PRO A 35 -9.20 9.36 1.89
C PRO A 35 -8.10 8.78 0.99
N LEU A 36 -8.11 9.16 -0.29
CA LEU A 36 -7.09 8.74 -1.24
C LEU A 36 -5.70 9.28 -0.85
N GLN A 37 -4.75 8.37 -0.65
CA GLN A 37 -3.37 8.73 -0.35
C GLN A 37 -2.46 8.26 -1.48
N LEU A 38 -1.78 9.21 -2.12
CA LEU A 38 -0.88 8.94 -3.23
C LEU A 38 0.58 9.21 -2.85
N GLY A 39 1.48 8.59 -3.61
CA GLY A 39 2.90 8.88 -3.57
C GLY A 39 3.54 8.78 -4.94
N ILE A 40 4.73 9.39 -5.08
CA ILE A 40 5.60 9.23 -6.23
C ILE A 40 6.91 8.64 -5.70
N PHE A 41 7.29 7.46 -6.19
CA PHE A 41 8.50 6.74 -5.76
C PHE A 41 8.71 6.71 -4.23
N GLY A 42 7.69 6.29 -3.47
CA GLY A 42 7.78 6.21 -2.00
C GLY A 42 7.66 7.55 -1.26
N VAL A 43 7.61 8.68 -1.95
CA VAL A 43 7.37 9.99 -1.35
C VAL A 43 5.88 10.29 -1.35
N ARG A 44 5.29 10.44 -0.16
CA ARG A 44 3.86 10.78 -0.03
C ARG A 44 3.57 12.18 -0.55
N LEU A 45 2.54 12.29 -1.38
CA LEU A 45 2.04 13.57 -1.89
C LEU A 45 1.18 14.27 -0.83
N LYS A 46 1.31 15.59 -0.77
CA LYS A 46 0.43 16.46 0.04
C LYS A 46 -0.81 16.89 -0.75
N ASP A 47 -0.65 17.05 -2.06
CA ASP A 47 -1.70 17.47 -2.99
C ASP A 47 -1.82 16.42 -4.12
N LEU A 48 -3.05 16.04 -4.44
CA LEU A 48 -3.37 15.10 -5.51
C LEU A 48 -3.23 15.74 -6.90
N GLN A 49 -3.22 17.07 -6.97
CA GLN A 49 -3.00 17.84 -8.20
C GLN A 49 -1.52 18.08 -8.53
N GLN A 50 -0.59 17.44 -7.80
CA GLN A 50 0.83 17.48 -8.14
C GLN A 50 1.02 17.04 -9.59
N VAL A 51 1.64 17.91 -10.39
CA VAL A 51 2.01 17.63 -11.79
C VAL A 51 3.11 16.58 -11.82
N LEU A 52 2.92 15.57 -12.66
CA LEU A 52 3.84 14.47 -12.86
C LEU A 52 4.92 14.81 -13.89
N GLN A 53 6.04 14.09 -13.81
CA GLN A 53 7.08 14.08 -14.81
C GLN A 53 7.12 12.74 -15.56
N VAL A 54 7.76 12.74 -16.73
CA VAL A 54 7.94 11.53 -17.52
C VAL A 54 8.71 10.49 -16.71
N GLY A 55 8.13 9.29 -16.57
CA GLY A 55 8.74 8.18 -15.83
C GLY A 55 8.36 8.11 -14.36
N ASP A 56 7.56 9.05 -13.85
CA ASP A 56 7.05 8.98 -12.47
C ASP A 56 6.16 7.74 -12.27
N ARG A 57 6.37 7.07 -11.13
CA ARG A 57 5.49 6.00 -10.67
C ARG A 57 4.57 6.50 -9.58
N VAL A 58 3.28 6.59 -9.90
CA VAL A 58 2.22 6.91 -8.93
C VAL A 58 1.83 5.66 -8.15
N GLU A 59 1.84 5.77 -6.83
CA GLU A 59 1.56 4.70 -5.88
C GLU A 59 0.33 5.05 -5.05
N ILE A 60 -0.61 4.10 -4.90
CA ILE A 60 -1.80 4.26 -4.04
C ILE A 60 -1.55 3.59 -2.70
N TYR A 61 -1.57 4.37 -1.62
CA TYR A 61 -1.42 3.86 -0.27
C TYR A 61 -2.76 3.45 0.33
N ARG A 62 -2.76 2.34 1.06
CA ARG A 62 -3.91 1.88 1.84
C ARG A 62 -3.69 2.20 3.32
N PRO A 63 -4.70 2.74 4.01
CA PRO A 63 -4.60 2.98 5.44
C PRO A 63 -4.50 1.66 6.19
N LEU A 64 -3.83 1.69 7.34
CA LEU A 64 -3.75 0.53 8.22
C LEU A 64 -5.09 0.34 8.92
N SER A 65 -5.71 -0.83 8.79
CA SER A 65 -7.01 -1.12 9.40
C SER A 65 -6.95 -1.25 10.92
N ILE A 66 -5.83 -1.70 11.47
CA ILE A 66 -5.64 -1.91 12.91
C ILE A 66 -4.29 -1.34 13.32
N ASN A 67 -4.21 -0.80 14.53
CA ASN A 67 -2.95 -0.29 15.08
C ASN A 67 -1.89 -1.40 15.09
N PRO A 68 -0.67 -1.13 14.58
CA PRO A 68 0.41 -2.11 14.53
C PRO A 68 0.73 -2.75 15.88
N LYS A 69 0.61 -2.00 16.99
CA LYS A 69 0.90 -2.50 18.34
C LYS A 69 -0.15 -3.51 18.78
N ASP A 70 -1.41 -3.30 18.43
CA ASP A 70 -2.49 -4.19 18.82
C ASP A 70 -2.44 -5.50 18.03
N ILE A 71 -2.20 -5.43 16.71
CA ILE A 71 -1.91 -6.63 15.91
C ILE A 71 -0.71 -7.39 16.47
N ARG A 72 0.36 -6.69 16.86
CA ARG A 72 1.53 -7.34 17.47
C ARG A 72 1.16 -8.03 18.79
N ARG A 73 0.32 -7.40 19.63
CA ARG A 73 -0.16 -7.98 20.89
C ARG A 73 -1.02 -9.22 20.64
N ILE A 74 -1.97 -9.16 19.71
CA ILE A 74 -2.83 -10.29 19.32
C ILE A 74 -1.96 -11.45 18.79
N ARG A 75 -0.98 -11.16 17.93
CA ARG A 75 -0.05 -12.17 17.41
C ARG A 75 0.76 -12.84 18.51
N ALA A 76 1.22 -12.08 19.51
CA ALA A 76 1.97 -12.61 20.66
C ALA A 76 1.08 -13.44 21.59
N GLN A 77 -0.19 -13.06 21.79
CA GLN A 77 -1.17 -13.86 22.53
C GLN A 77 -1.48 -15.19 21.82
N ASN A 78 -1.65 -15.16 20.50
CA ASN A 78 -1.92 -16.37 19.70
C ASN A 78 -0.68 -17.27 19.55
N ASN A 79 0.52 -16.70 19.63
CA ASN A 79 1.79 -17.43 19.52
C ASN A 79 2.73 -17.01 20.65
N PRO A 80 2.45 -17.41 21.90
CA PRO A 80 3.27 -17.04 23.03
C PRO A 80 4.65 -17.68 22.87
N VAL A 81 5.69 -16.86 22.96
CA VAL A 81 7.08 -17.30 22.99
C VAL A 81 7.63 -17.05 24.38
N GLY A 82 8.30 -18.04 24.95
CA GLY A 82 8.79 -17.97 26.33
C GLY A 82 9.77 -19.09 26.64
N ARG A 83 10.23 -19.16 27.89
CA ARG A 83 11.25 -20.15 28.32
C ARG A 83 10.85 -21.60 28.01
N PHE A 84 9.55 -21.89 27.97
CA PHE A 84 8.97 -23.21 27.70
C PHE A 84 8.25 -23.33 26.34
N ALA A 85 8.10 -22.23 25.59
CA ALA A 85 7.40 -22.21 24.31
C ALA A 85 8.35 -21.74 23.19
N LYS A 86 8.71 -22.67 22.30
CA LYS A 86 9.66 -22.39 21.20
C LYS A 86 9.09 -21.35 20.24
N GLY A 87 9.97 -20.51 19.71
CA GLY A 87 9.59 -19.42 18.81
C GLY A 87 8.95 -19.88 17.50
N ASN A 88 8.13 -19.03 16.88
CA ASN A 88 7.41 -19.32 15.63
C ASN A 88 8.29 -19.83 14.49
N ARG A 89 9.55 -19.38 14.40
CA ARG A 89 10.53 -19.85 13.40
C ARG A 89 10.75 -21.38 13.46
N LEU A 90 10.63 -21.96 14.65
CA LEU A 90 10.91 -23.37 14.91
C LEU A 90 9.68 -24.27 14.71
N LYS A 91 8.47 -23.68 14.67
CA LYS A 91 7.23 -24.38 14.27
C LYS A 91 7.07 -24.50 12.75
N GLN A 92 7.58 -23.52 12.00
CA GLN A 92 7.47 -23.45 10.53
C GLN A 92 8.46 -24.36 9.78
N SER A 93 9.45 -24.96 10.47
CA SER A 93 10.46 -25.84 9.87
C SER A 93 10.11 -27.33 9.98
N LYS A 94 8.83 -27.68 10.17
CA LYS A 94 8.33 -29.06 10.24
C LYS A 94 7.35 -29.31 9.13
#